data_AF-A0A7X9Y112-F1
#
_entry.id   AF-A0A7X9Y112-F1
#
_cell.length_a   1.000
_cell.length_b   1.000
_cell.length_c   1.000
_cell.angle_alpha   90.00
_cell.angle_beta   90.00
_cell.angle_gamma   90.00
#
_symmetry.space_group_name_H-M   'P 1'
#
loop_
_entity.id
_entity.type
_entity.pdbx_description
1 polymer ?
#
loop_
_entity_poly.entity_id
_entity_poly.type
_entity_poly.pdbx_seq_one_letter_code
_entity_poly.pdbx_strand_id
1 'polypeptide(L)'
;MGEDVTSETRVEDAREAYRRAKEEYERVKSEHDSAVSRCKDALNEAKRSQKKTIASLNRQVASLENDLHGKVASVGAISLYHDRLEAGGATYKLEHGLRVTVSTSGSKYSTTDVSGGGVSIGGAVVGAAIAGVPGAVIGGRKKVKSKEVVHDDRHLYVTIEGPQGGQAVSLNPDLEQQARSLASQVPGCINQYQGLVQDIPPKIKALKTKVEEAEKDDAVPTAQAELERTLNDTERLEAARQARDEARQHYYDEKKQAKTPLFGLHPHGSHDDAGEAGAEEAAEPFGEAAAFEGEQERPAPQAEAGAAQRGRSFSGILWKILGVAVIALGIFFLLGMLGGMLDGYGIAFVLTCLVLGGGLVYLGIRLMRRGKAKP
;
A
#
# COMPACT_ATOMS: atom_id res chain seq x y z
N MET A 1 -25.68 -41.55 62.96
CA MET A 1 -26.27 -41.15 61.67
C MET A 1 -26.27 -39.63 61.43
N GLY A 2 -25.51 -38.82 62.17
CA GLY A 2 -25.53 -37.35 62.03
C GLY A 2 -24.27 -36.70 61.42
N GLU A 3 -23.17 -37.44 61.28
CA GLU A 3 -21.88 -36.86 60.83
C GLU A 3 -21.75 -36.81 59.31
N ASP A 4 -22.25 -37.81 58.57
CA ASP A 4 -22.15 -37.87 57.09
C ASP A 4 -22.81 -36.67 56.41
N VAL A 5 -24.01 -36.28 56.87
CA VAL A 5 -24.79 -35.17 56.28
C VAL A 5 -24.03 -33.84 56.37
N THR A 6 -23.22 -33.64 57.41
CA THR A 6 -22.46 -32.39 57.58
C THR A 6 -21.23 -32.29 56.69
N SER A 7 -20.69 -33.42 56.22
CA SER A 7 -19.52 -33.46 55.34
C SER A 7 -19.90 -33.18 53.88
N GLU A 8 -21.02 -33.75 53.41
CA GLU A 8 -21.56 -33.50 52.08
C GLU A 8 -21.97 -32.03 51.89
N THR A 9 -22.59 -31.42 52.90
CA THR A 9 -22.96 -30.00 52.86
C THR A 9 -21.74 -29.09 52.73
N ARG A 10 -20.62 -29.39 53.40
CA ARG A 10 -19.39 -28.58 53.31
C ARG A 10 -18.73 -28.66 51.94
N VAL A 11 -18.73 -29.84 51.32
CA VAL A 11 -18.18 -30.03 49.98
C VAL A 11 -19.02 -29.29 48.94
N GLU A 12 -20.35 -29.33 49.03
CA GLU A 12 -21.22 -28.57 48.12
C GLU A 12 -21.11 -27.06 48.33
N ASP A 13 -21.05 -26.57 49.57
CA ASP A 13 -20.80 -25.14 49.86
C ASP A 13 -19.46 -24.68 49.28
N ALA A 14 -18.40 -25.47 49.43
CA ALA A 14 -17.08 -25.18 48.85
C ALA A 14 -17.09 -25.21 47.32
N ARG A 15 -17.86 -26.11 46.71
CA ARG A 15 -18.05 -26.19 45.25
C ARG A 15 -18.79 -24.98 44.72
N GLU A 16 -19.83 -24.52 45.40
CA GLU A 16 -20.53 -23.28 45.05
C GLU A 16 -19.63 -22.05 45.19
N ALA A 17 -18.86 -21.96 46.28
CA ALA A 17 -17.91 -20.87 46.48
C ALA A 17 -16.87 -20.81 45.35
N TYR A 18 -16.29 -21.95 44.97
CA TYR A 18 -15.38 -22.02 43.82
C TYR A 18 -16.04 -21.61 42.51
N ARG A 19 -17.28 -22.05 42.25
CA ARG A 19 -18.03 -21.68 41.05
C ARG A 19 -18.24 -20.16 40.96
N ARG A 20 -18.69 -19.54 42.05
CA ARG A 20 -18.88 -18.08 42.14
C ARG A 20 -17.57 -17.33 41.92
N ALA A 21 -16.48 -17.76 42.55
CA ALA A 21 -15.16 -17.14 42.37
C ALA A 21 -14.64 -17.29 40.92
N LYS A 22 -14.89 -18.43 40.27
CA LYS A 22 -14.56 -18.64 38.86
C LYS A 22 -15.34 -17.71 37.94
N GLU A 23 -16.65 -17.59 38.13
CA GLU A 23 -17.51 -16.68 37.36
C GLU A 23 -17.10 -15.22 37.54
N GLU A 24 -16.77 -14.81 38.77
CA GLU A 24 -16.28 -13.47 39.06
C GLU A 24 -14.93 -13.18 38.38
N TYR A 25 -13.98 -14.12 38.44
CA TYR A 25 -12.70 -13.99 37.74
C TYR A 25 -12.90 -13.81 36.22
N GLU A 26 -13.73 -14.64 35.58
CA GLU A 26 -13.99 -14.51 34.13
C GLU A 26 -14.68 -13.19 33.80
N ARG A 27 -15.61 -12.72 34.66
CA ARG A 27 -16.24 -11.41 34.50
C ARG A 27 -15.19 -10.28 34.57
N VAL A 28 -14.37 -10.23 35.62
CA VAL A 28 -13.33 -9.21 35.80
C VAL A 28 -12.32 -9.23 34.66
N LYS A 29 -11.90 -10.43 34.22
CA LYS A 29 -11.01 -10.61 33.08
C LYS A 29 -11.62 -10.04 31.79
N SER A 30 -12.88 -10.36 31.50
CA SER A 30 -13.56 -9.84 30.31
C SER A 30 -13.76 -8.32 30.36
N GLU A 31 -14.02 -7.75 31.54
CA GLU A 31 -14.09 -6.29 31.75
C GLU A 31 -12.74 -5.61 31.48
N HIS A 32 -11.64 -6.19 31.99
CA HIS A 32 -10.27 -5.71 31.76
C HIS A 32 -9.87 -5.79 30.29
N ASP A 33 -10.07 -6.95 29.65
CA ASP A 33 -9.79 -7.14 28.22
C ASP A 33 -10.58 -6.15 27.35
N SER A 34 -11.85 -5.91 27.69
CA SER A 34 -12.70 -4.92 27.00
C SER A 34 -12.25 -3.48 27.23
N ALA A 35 -11.72 -3.14 28.42
CA ALA A 35 -11.14 -1.83 28.69
C ALA A 35 -9.86 -1.62 27.87
N VAL A 36 -8.95 -2.59 27.88
CA VAL A 36 -7.72 -2.57 27.08
C VAL A 36 -8.03 -2.45 25.60
N SER A 37 -9.02 -3.19 25.09
CA SER A 37 -9.44 -3.08 23.69
C SER A 37 -9.93 -1.66 23.35
N ARG A 38 -10.79 -1.07 24.19
CA ARG A 38 -11.28 0.30 24.00
C ARG A 38 -10.15 1.33 23.98
N CYS A 39 -9.18 1.23 24.91
CA CYS A 39 -8.02 2.11 24.93
C CYS A 39 -7.12 1.93 23.70
N LYS A 40 -6.93 0.69 23.21
CA LYS A 40 -6.22 0.42 21.96
C LYS A 40 -6.90 1.07 20.75
N ASP A 41 -8.23 0.96 20.67
CA ASP A 41 -9.02 1.56 19.60
C ASP A 41 -8.94 3.09 19.64
N ALA A 42 -9.02 3.69 20.83
CA ALA A 42 -8.85 5.13 21.04
C ALA A 42 -7.46 5.61 20.60
N LEU A 43 -6.39 4.90 20.98
CA LEU A 43 -5.02 5.20 20.55
C LEU A 43 -4.87 5.12 19.03
N ASN A 44 -5.47 4.09 18.41
CA ASN A 44 -5.43 3.92 16.96
C ASN A 44 -6.19 5.05 16.24
N GLU A 45 -7.33 5.47 16.76
CA GLU A 45 -8.09 6.59 16.19
C GLU A 45 -7.34 7.92 16.35
N ALA A 46 -6.74 8.19 17.51
CA ALA A 46 -5.88 9.37 17.72
C ALA A 46 -4.69 9.40 16.75
N LYS A 47 -4.00 8.27 16.55
CA LYS A 47 -2.91 8.17 15.56
C LYS A 47 -3.42 8.41 14.13
N ARG A 48 -4.60 7.88 13.79
CA ARG A 48 -5.21 8.05 12.46
C ARG A 48 -5.64 9.49 12.21
N SER A 49 -6.25 10.15 13.20
CA SER A 49 -6.67 11.54 13.09
C SER A 49 -5.46 12.47 12.92
N GLN A 50 -4.43 12.32 13.76
CA GLN A 50 -3.18 13.07 13.65
C GLN A 50 -2.54 12.89 12.27
N LYS A 51 -2.39 11.63 11.82
CA LYS A 51 -1.81 11.32 10.50
C LYS A 51 -2.62 11.93 9.35
N LYS A 52 -3.96 11.91 9.42
CA LYS A 52 -4.83 12.53 8.40
C LYS A 52 -4.66 14.05 8.37
N THR A 53 -4.57 14.69 9.53
CA THR A 53 -4.34 16.14 9.65
C THR A 53 -2.99 16.53 9.03
N ILE A 54 -1.91 15.86 9.44
CA ILE A 54 -0.57 16.11 8.89
C ILE A 54 -0.54 15.86 7.38
N ALA A 55 -1.14 14.76 6.89
CA ALA A 55 -1.20 14.48 5.46
C ALA A 55 -1.99 15.54 4.67
N SER A 56 -3.09 16.05 5.23
CA SER A 56 -3.88 17.13 4.62
C SER A 56 -3.07 18.43 4.53
N LEU A 57 -2.39 18.81 5.61
CA LEU A 57 -1.54 20.00 5.64
C LEU A 57 -0.36 19.88 4.67
N ASN A 58 0.31 18.72 4.63
CA ASN A 58 1.41 18.48 3.68
C ASN A 58 0.95 18.53 2.22
N ARG A 59 -0.27 18.07 1.91
CA ARG A 59 -0.85 18.25 0.57
C ARG A 59 -1.07 19.72 0.23
N GLN A 60 -1.52 20.53 1.18
CA GLN A 60 -1.67 21.97 0.97
C GLN A 60 -0.33 22.66 0.76
N VAL A 61 0.70 22.29 1.53
CA VAL A 61 2.08 22.77 1.33
C VAL A 61 2.57 22.40 -0.06
N ALA A 62 2.45 21.13 -0.46
CA ALA A 62 2.89 20.66 -1.76
C ALA A 62 2.12 21.33 -2.91
N SER A 63 0.81 21.58 -2.74
CA SER A 63 0.01 22.34 -3.71
C SER A 63 0.54 23.76 -3.89
N LEU A 64 0.83 24.46 -2.79
CA LEU A 64 1.38 25.82 -2.85
C LEU A 64 2.81 25.85 -3.41
N GLU A 65 3.64 24.86 -3.08
CA GLU A 65 4.97 24.70 -3.66
C GLU A 65 4.89 24.44 -5.18
N ASN A 66 3.89 23.67 -5.63
CA ASN A 66 3.60 23.49 -7.06
C ASN A 66 3.04 24.77 -7.71
N ASP A 67 2.22 25.57 -7.03
CA ASP A 67 1.76 26.85 -7.57
C ASP A 67 2.93 27.85 -7.74
N LEU A 68 4.00 27.70 -6.94
CA LEU A 68 5.19 28.56 -6.99
C LEU A 68 6.27 28.07 -7.96
N HIS A 69 6.54 26.76 -8.00
CA HIS A 69 7.65 26.16 -8.75
C HIS A 69 7.20 25.12 -9.79
N GLY A 70 5.91 24.92 -9.94
CA GLY A 70 5.33 23.89 -10.79
C GLY A 70 5.58 24.16 -12.27
N LYS A 71 5.50 23.07 -13.03
CA LYS A 71 5.69 23.08 -14.48
C LYS A 71 4.41 23.54 -15.16
N VAL A 72 4.52 24.58 -15.98
CA VAL A 72 3.41 25.18 -16.74
C VAL A 72 3.27 24.51 -18.09
N ALA A 73 4.40 24.36 -18.81
CA ALA A 73 4.41 23.80 -20.16
C ALA A 73 5.75 23.13 -20.50
N SER A 74 5.74 22.26 -21.51
CA SER A 74 6.93 21.62 -22.06
C SER A 74 6.82 21.49 -23.56
N VAL A 75 7.91 21.75 -24.28
CA VAL A 75 8.02 21.47 -25.72
C VAL A 75 9.44 21.01 -26.03
N GLY A 76 9.59 19.72 -26.38
CA GLY A 76 10.92 19.13 -26.62
C GLY A 76 11.86 19.34 -25.43
N ALA A 77 13.00 19.98 -25.68
CA ALA A 77 14.02 20.28 -24.67
C ALA A 77 13.77 21.59 -23.88
N ILE A 78 12.59 22.19 -24.01
CA ILE A 78 12.21 23.44 -23.34
C ILE A 78 11.10 23.15 -22.33
N SER A 79 11.29 23.57 -21.08
CA SER A 79 10.30 23.46 -20.00
C SER A 79 10.10 24.82 -19.35
N LEU A 80 8.84 25.28 -19.29
CA LEU A 80 8.43 26.49 -18.58
C LEU A 80 7.87 26.10 -17.21
N TYR A 81 8.43 26.68 -16.17
CA TYR A 81 7.95 26.62 -14.79
C TYR A 81 7.40 27.98 -14.37
N HIS A 82 6.69 28.05 -13.25
CA HIS A 82 6.19 29.31 -12.70
C HIS A 82 7.30 30.29 -12.28
N ASP A 83 8.51 29.80 -12.02
CA ASP A 83 9.65 30.59 -11.53
C ASP A 83 10.84 30.69 -12.51
N ARG A 84 10.94 29.75 -13.47
CA ARG A 84 12.07 29.65 -14.39
C ARG A 84 11.69 29.03 -15.73
N LEU A 85 12.54 29.26 -16.72
CA LEU A 85 12.50 28.60 -18.02
C LEU A 85 13.78 27.76 -18.18
N GLU A 86 13.64 26.49 -18.46
CA GLU A 86 14.76 25.58 -18.72
C GLU A 86 14.79 25.23 -20.20
N ALA A 87 15.95 25.41 -20.84
CA ALA A 87 16.12 25.11 -22.26
C ALA A 87 17.59 24.80 -22.56
N GLY A 88 17.84 23.75 -23.35
CA GLY A 88 19.20 23.44 -23.83
C GLY A 88 20.24 23.23 -22.72
N GLY A 89 19.81 22.83 -21.52
CA GLY A 89 20.68 22.69 -20.34
C GLY A 89 20.95 23.98 -19.56
N ALA A 90 20.42 25.12 -20.01
CA ALA A 90 20.48 26.39 -19.31
C ALA A 90 19.15 26.70 -18.59
N THR A 91 19.24 27.41 -17.47
CA THR A 91 18.09 27.86 -16.68
C THR A 91 18.03 29.38 -16.69
N TYR A 92 16.90 29.92 -17.11
CA TYR A 92 16.62 31.35 -17.17
C TYR A 92 15.62 31.71 -16.08
N LYS A 93 15.95 32.72 -15.27
CA LYS A 93 14.99 33.30 -14.32
C LYS A 93 13.91 34.07 -15.09
N LEU A 94 12.66 33.98 -14.62
CA LEU A 94 11.56 34.76 -15.17
C LEU A 94 11.63 36.21 -14.70
N GLU A 95 12.46 37.01 -15.38
CA GLU A 95 12.66 38.43 -15.11
C GLU A 95 12.17 39.31 -16.27
N HIS A 96 11.96 40.59 -15.99
CA HIS A 96 11.60 41.57 -17.00
C HIS A 96 12.74 41.68 -18.02
N GLY A 97 12.48 41.28 -19.26
CA GLY A 97 13.48 41.23 -20.33
C GLY A 97 13.72 39.84 -20.91
N LEU A 98 13.19 38.77 -20.29
CA LEU A 98 13.15 37.46 -20.92
C LEU A 98 12.13 37.47 -22.08
N ARG A 99 12.60 37.11 -23.28
CA ARG A 99 11.82 37.02 -24.51
C ARG A 99 12.03 35.67 -25.15
N VAL A 100 10.93 35.03 -25.56
CA VAL A 100 10.96 33.77 -26.29
C VAL A 100 10.33 34.00 -27.66
N THR A 101 11.10 33.75 -28.71
CA THR A 101 10.70 33.96 -30.10
C THR A 101 10.75 32.62 -30.83
N VAL A 102 9.73 32.33 -31.63
CA VAL A 102 9.65 31.09 -32.42
C VAL A 102 9.85 31.44 -33.89
N SER A 103 10.81 30.80 -34.52
CA SER A 103 11.17 31.00 -35.93
C SER A 103 11.11 29.67 -36.67
N THR A 104 10.47 29.67 -37.84
CA THR A 104 10.40 28.51 -38.74
C THR A 104 11.10 28.82 -40.05
N SER A 105 11.73 27.81 -40.63
CA SER A 105 12.35 27.88 -41.96
C SER A 105 12.12 26.59 -42.74
N GLY A 106 12.20 26.63 -44.07
CA GLY A 106 12.02 25.47 -44.94
C GLY A 106 10.59 25.27 -45.44
N SER A 107 10.39 24.24 -46.26
CA SER A 107 9.11 23.94 -46.91
C SER A 107 8.84 22.44 -46.91
N LYS A 108 7.55 22.08 -47.04
CA LYS A 108 7.09 20.70 -47.18
C LYS A 108 6.35 20.57 -48.50
N TYR A 109 6.80 19.69 -49.38
CA TYR A 109 6.15 19.40 -50.66
C TYR A 109 6.18 17.91 -50.95
N SER A 110 5.19 17.42 -51.71
CA SER A 110 5.08 16.01 -52.09
C SER A 110 5.28 15.89 -53.60
N THR A 111 6.14 14.96 -54.00
CA THR A 111 6.39 14.62 -55.39
C THR A 111 5.96 13.18 -55.62
N THR A 112 5.04 12.96 -56.56
CA THR A 112 4.56 11.62 -56.90
C THR A 112 5.39 11.07 -58.05
N ASP A 113 6.28 10.13 -57.76
CA ASP A 113 7.03 9.40 -58.79
C ASP A 113 6.14 8.30 -59.38
N VAL A 114 5.78 8.46 -60.66
CA VAL A 114 5.04 7.47 -61.43
C VAL A 114 6.02 6.68 -62.29
N SER A 115 6.54 5.58 -61.76
CA SER A 115 7.37 4.65 -62.54
C SER A 115 6.50 3.51 -63.10
N GLY A 116 6.30 3.49 -64.42
CA GLY A 116 5.69 2.39 -65.15
C GLY A 116 4.58 2.83 -66.09
N GLY A 117 4.91 2.90 -67.39
CA GLY A 117 3.94 3.12 -68.47
C GLY A 117 4.50 4.13 -69.47
N GLY A 118 5.25 3.63 -70.47
CA GLY A 118 5.68 4.46 -71.59
C GLY A 118 4.45 5.03 -72.28
N VAL A 119 4.34 6.36 -72.26
CA VAL A 119 3.27 7.06 -72.97
C VAL A 119 3.77 7.28 -74.38
N SER A 120 3.22 6.50 -75.32
CA SER A 120 3.30 6.84 -76.73
C SER A 120 2.74 8.25 -76.91
N ILE A 121 3.50 9.14 -77.53
CA ILE A 121 3.29 10.60 -77.67
C ILE A 121 2.02 10.96 -78.50
N GLY A 122 1.16 10.00 -78.80
CA GLY A 122 0.19 10.07 -79.91
C GLY A 122 -1.26 10.42 -79.59
N GLY A 123 -1.70 10.64 -78.35
CA GLY A 123 -3.09 11.06 -78.16
C GLY A 123 -3.65 10.97 -76.76
N ALA A 124 -3.67 12.08 -76.04
CA ALA A 124 -4.71 12.41 -75.08
C ALA A 124 -4.66 13.92 -74.79
N VAL A 125 -5.52 14.63 -75.50
CA VAL A 125 -5.94 16.01 -75.26
C VAL A 125 -6.77 16.05 -73.98
N VAL A 126 -6.43 16.98 -73.08
CA VAL A 126 -7.30 17.74 -72.15
C VAL A 126 -8.24 16.98 -71.20
N GLY A 127 -8.13 17.29 -69.91
CA GLY A 127 -9.30 17.29 -69.01
C GLY A 127 -9.00 17.06 -67.53
N ALA A 128 -9.56 17.96 -66.70
CA ALA A 128 -9.68 17.92 -65.24
C ALA A 128 -8.42 18.36 -64.45
N ALA A 129 -8.38 19.56 -63.88
CA ALA A 129 -9.21 20.03 -62.76
C ALA A 129 -9.11 19.11 -61.54
N ILE A 130 -8.47 19.64 -60.49
CA ILE A 130 -8.89 19.58 -59.09
C ILE A 130 -9.86 18.44 -58.74
N ALA A 131 -9.36 17.34 -58.16
CA ALA A 131 -10.09 16.51 -57.21
C ALA A 131 -9.10 15.61 -56.47
N GLY A 132 -9.18 15.60 -55.14
CA GLY A 132 -8.34 14.76 -54.29
C GLY A 132 -8.55 13.26 -54.54
N VAL A 133 -7.55 12.49 -54.10
CA VAL A 133 -7.49 11.01 -53.99
C VAL A 133 -7.75 10.24 -55.30
N PRO A 134 -6.78 9.45 -55.82
CA PRO A 134 -7.01 8.67 -57.04
C PRO A 134 -7.99 7.52 -56.79
N GLY A 135 -9.24 7.72 -57.20
CA GLY A 135 -10.17 6.65 -57.52
C GLY A 135 -9.75 5.94 -58.80
N ALA A 136 -9.69 4.60 -58.70
CA ALA A 136 -9.70 3.59 -59.76
C ALA A 136 -9.69 4.07 -61.23
N VAL A 137 -8.56 3.87 -61.92
CA VAL A 137 -8.52 3.68 -63.37
C VAL A 137 -8.46 2.18 -63.65
N ILE A 138 -9.62 1.59 -63.97
CA ILE A 138 -9.73 0.21 -64.45
C ILE A 138 -9.51 0.24 -65.96
N GLY A 139 -8.36 -0.26 -66.41
CA GLY A 139 -8.13 -0.51 -67.84
C GLY A 139 -6.65 -0.58 -68.20
N GLY A 140 -6.09 -1.80 -68.22
CA GLY A 140 -4.81 -2.07 -68.86
C GLY A 140 -3.78 -2.74 -67.94
N ARG A 141 -3.38 -3.95 -68.30
CA ARG A 141 -2.39 -4.79 -67.60
C ARG A 141 -1.00 -4.13 -67.55
N LYS A 142 -0.73 -3.31 -66.55
CA LYS A 142 0.58 -3.19 -65.89
C LYS A 142 0.40 -2.44 -64.58
N LYS A 143 0.85 -3.05 -63.48
CA LYS A 143 0.74 -2.53 -62.11
C LYS A 143 1.64 -1.30 -61.99
N VAL A 144 1.10 -0.12 -62.28
CA VAL A 144 1.79 1.16 -62.08
C VAL A 144 1.99 1.33 -60.58
N LYS A 145 3.24 1.34 -60.13
CA LYS A 145 3.58 1.63 -58.74
C LYS A 145 3.82 3.13 -58.64
N SER A 146 2.82 3.88 -58.17
CA SER A 146 3.05 5.25 -57.71
C SER A 146 3.78 5.19 -56.36
N LYS A 147 4.87 5.93 -56.23
CA LYS A 147 5.50 6.21 -54.94
C LYS A 147 5.34 7.70 -54.68
N GLU A 148 4.64 8.04 -53.62
CA GLU A 148 4.63 9.40 -53.11
C GLU A 148 5.92 9.63 -52.31
N VAL A 149 6.73 10.58 -52.73
CA VAL A 149 7.95 11.01 -52.05
C VAL A 149 7.66 12.36 -51.41
N VAL A 150 7.56 12.37 -50.09
CA VAL A 150 7.37 13.61 -49.32
C VAL A 150 8.74 14.18 -49.00
N HIS A 151 9.01 15.39 -49.47
CA HIS A 151 10.17 16.19 -49.12
C HIS A 151 9.77 17.16 -48.00
N ASP A 152 10.42 17.04 -46.84
CA ASP A 152 10.16 17.87 -45.66
C ASP A 152 11.48 18.44 -45.14
N ASP A 153 11.77 19.68 -45.55
CA ASP A 153 12.99 20.40 -45.17
C ASP A 153 12.68 21.45 -44.08
N ARG A 154 11.58 21.28 -43.35
CA ARG A 154 11.16 22.22 -42.30
C ARG A 154 12.11 22.14 -41.09
N HIS A 155 12.52 23.30 -40.60
CA HIS A 155 13.25 23.47 -39.34
C HIS A 155 12.51 24.45 -38.44
N LEU A 156 12.49 24.15 -37.15
CA LEU A 156 11.92 25.00 -36.11
C LEU A 156 13.01 25.38 -35.13
N TYR A 157 13.10 26.68 -34.84
CA TYR A 157 14.02 27.25 -33.88
C TYR A 157 13.24 28.06 -32.85
N VAL A 158 13.59 27.88 -31.58
CA VAL A 158 13.10 28.70 -30.48
C VAL A 158 14.28 29.48 -29.92
N THR A 159 14.23 30.80 -30.09
CA THR A 159 15.24 31.72 -29.58
C THR A 159 14.78 32.27 -28.25
N ILE A 160 15.60 32.09 -27.22
CA ILE A 160 15.39 32.61 -25.88
C ILE A 160 16.41 33.71 -25.68
N GLU A 161 15.97 34.92 -25.38
CA GLU A 161 16.81 36.09 -25.12
C GLU A 161 16.49 36.59 -23.71
N GLY A 162 17.51 36.78 -22.87
CA GLY A 162 17.33 37.37 -21.56
C GLY A 162 18.56 38.14 -21.11
N PRO A 163 18.53 38.72 -19.89
CA PRO A 163 19.65 39.48 -19.33
C PRO A 163 20.93 38.64 -19.18
N GLN A 164 20.79 37.32 -19.05
CA GLN A 164 21.89 36.36 -18.89
C GLN A 164 22.48 35.89 -20.23
N GLY A 165 21.99 36.41 -21.35
CA GLY A 165 22.36 36.01 -22.70
C GLY A 165 21.20 35.38 -23.47
N GLY A 166 21.47 34.98 -24.72
CA GLY A 166 20.49 34.35 -25.58
C GLY A 166 21.00 33.04 -26.18
N GLN A 167 20.08 32.12 -26.45
CA GLN A 167 20.36 30.86 -27.14
C GLN A 167 19.23 30.50 -28.10
N ALA A 168 19.55 29.76 -29.14
CA ALA A 168 18.57 29.17 -30.05
C ALA A 168 18.56 27.65 -29.88
N VAL A 169 17.37 27.08 -29.68
CA VAL A 169 17.16 25.64 -29.56
C VAL A 169 16.43 25.15 -30.80
N SER A 170 17.02 24.16 -31.49
CA SER A 170 16.36 23.49 -32.61
C SER A 170 15.36 22.46 -32.09
N LEU A 171 14.15 22.49 -32.63
CA LEU A 171 13.05 21.59 -32.28
C LEU A 171 12.49 20.90 -33.53
N ASN A 172 11.71 19.84 -33.32
CA ASN A 172 10.97 19.20 -34.39
C ASN A 172 9.92 20.19 -34.97
N PRO A 173 9.86 20.41 -36.30
CA PRO A 173 8.89 21.30 -36.93
C PRO A 173 7.43 20.96 -36.65
N ASP A 174 7.10 19.71 -36.35
CA ASP A 174 5.72 19.31 -36.02
C ASP A 174 5.26 19.85 -34.66
N LEU A 175 6.18 20.35 -33.82
CA LEU A 175 5.89 20.95 -32.51
C LEU A 175 5.69 22.48 -32.57
N GLU A 176 5.61 23.07 -33.77
CA GLU A 176 5.51 24.53 -33.94
C GLU A 176 4.36 25.15 -33.12
N GLN A 177 3.17 24.56 -33.18
CA GLN A 177 2.01 25.09 -32.46
C GLN A 177 2.23 25.07 -30.94
N GLN A 178 2.84 24.00 -30.41
CA GLN A 178 3.16 23.89 -29.00
C GLN A 178 4.22 24.92 -28.60
N ALA A 179 5.27 25.09 -29.42
CA ALA A 179 6.33 26.08 -29.19
C ALA A 179 5.77 27.51 -29.16
N ARG A 180 4.87 27.85 -30.09
CA ARG A 180 4.18 29.16 -30.11
C ARG A 180 3.30 29.35 -28.88
N SER A 181 2.58 28.30 -28.46
CA SER A 181 1.77 28.35 -27.24
C SER A 181 2.63 28.58 -26.00
N LEU A 182 3.74 27.85 -25.85
CA LEU A 182 4.69 28.05 -24.75
C LEU A 182 5.24 29.48 -24.75
N ALA A 183 5.68 30.00 -25.90
CA ALA A 183 6.18 31.37 -26.01
C ALA A 183 5.12 32.42 -25.61
N SER A 184 3.85 32.18 -25.93
CA SER A 184 2.75 33.08 -25.53
C SER A 184 2.44 33.08 -24.03
N GLN A 185 2.78 32.00 -23.32
CA GLN A 185 2.55 31.88 -21.87
C GLN A 185 3.64 32.57 -21.03
N VAL A 186 4.87 32.69 -21.56
CA VAL A 186 6.01 33.26 -20.83
C VAL A 186 5.73 34.65 -20.24
N PRO A 187 5.17 35.64 -20.97
CA PRO A 187 4.86 36.94 -20.38
C PRO A 187 3.84 36.86 -19.23
N GLY A 188 2.87 35.95 -19.33
CA GLY A 188 1.89 35.70 -18.27
C GLY A 188 2.57 35.19 -16.99
N CYS A 189 3.48 34.22 -17.12
CA CYS A 189 4.25 33.70 -16.00
C CYS A 189 5.14 34.78 -15.36
N ILE A 190 5.82 35.61 -16.15
CA ILE A 190 6.65 36.72 -15.64
C ILE A 190 5.81 37.68 -14.79
N ASN A 191 4.63 38.07 -15.28
CA ASN A 191 3.75 39.01 -14.57
C ASN A 191 3.15 38.40 -13.29
N GLN A 192 2.82 37.11 -13.31
CA GLN A 192 2.24 36.42 -12.15
C GLN A 192 3.27 36.09 -11.08
N TYR A 193 4.51 35.79 -11.46
CA TYR A 193 5.56 35.32 -10.56
C TYR A 193 5.82 36.29 -9.40
N GLN A 194 5.81 37.60 -9.65
CA GLN A 194 6.02 38.59 -8.58
C GLN A 194 4.96 38.52 -7.48
N GLY A 195 3.69 38.32 -7.84
CA GLY A 195 2.61 38.14 -6.88
C GLY A 195 2.74 36.82 -6.12
N LEU A 196 3.05 35.73 -6.83
CA LEU A 196 3.22 34.40 -6.24
C LEU A 196 4.36 34.37 -5.21
N VAL A 197 5.50 35.01 -5.50
CA VAL A 197 6.65 35.09 -4.57
C VAL A 197 6.33 35.89 -3.31
N GLN A 198 5.44 36.88 -3.37
CA GLN A 198 5.04 37.63 -2.18
C GLN A 198 4.00 36.88 -1.35
N ASP A 199 3.04 36.23 -1.99
CA ASP A 199 1.86 35.66 -1.32
C ASP A 199 2.07 34.22 -0.82
N ILE A 200 2.84 33.40 -1.55
CA ILE A 200 2.93 31.96 -1.27
C ILE A 200 3.89 31.63 -0.11
N PRO A 201 5.13 32.15 -0.06
CA PRO A 201 6.07 31.83 1.03
C PRO A 201 5.52 32.03 2.45
N PRO A 202 4.82 33.15 2.79
CA PRO A 202 4.25 33.29 4.13
C PRO A 202 3.15 32.25 4.42
N LYS A 203 2.36 31.85 3.42
CA LYS A 203 1.34 30.80 3.56
C LYS A 203 1.98 29.43 3.79
N ILE A 204 3.03 29.09 3.04
CA ILE A 204 3.80 27.85 3.25
C ILE A 204 4.37 27.84 4.66
N LYS A 205 4.97 28.95 5.13
CA LYS A 205 5.50 29.06 6.49
C LYS A 205 4.41 28.84 7.53
N ALA A 206 3.26 29.48 7.39
CA ALA A 206 2.13 29.32 8.31
C ALA A 206 1.59 27.87 8.33
N LEU A 207 1.52 27.19 7.18
CA LEU A 207 1.13 25.79 7.11
C LEU A 207 2.16 24.86 7.75
N LYS A 208 3.46 25.12 7.54
CA LYS A 208 4.54 24.35 8.19
C LYS A 208 4.49 24.49 9.72
N THR A 209 4.19 25.68 10.24
CA THR A 209 3.92 25.86 11.68
C THR A 209 2.73 25.03 12.15
N LYS A 210 1.62 24.99 11.39
CA LYS A 210 0.47 24.13 11.73
C LYS A 210 0.80 22.63 11.69
N VAL A 211 1.71 22.20 10.81
CA VAL A 211 2.18 20.80 10.80
C VAL A 211 2.94 20.51 12.09
N GLU A 212 3.85 21.39 12.50
CA GLU A 212 4.60 21.25 13.74
C GLU A 212 3.68 21.26 14.98
N GLU A 213 2.65 22.11 15.00
CA GLU A 213 1.62 22.12 16.05
C GLU A 213 0.84 20.81 16.08
N ALA A 214 0.44 20.26 14.93
CA ALA A 214 -0.27 18.97 14.85
C ALA A 214 0.61 17.76 15.23
N GLU A 215 1.92 17.84 15.00
CA GLU A 215 2.89 16.83 15.45
C GLU A 215 3.06 16.83 16.97
N LYS A 216 2.93 18.00 17.60
CA LYS A 216 2.97 18.20 19.06
C LYS A 216 1.62 17.99 19.75
N ASP A 217 0.59 17.55 19.02
CA ASP A 217 -0.74 17.30 19.60
C ASP A 217 -0.67 16.21 20.68
N ASP A 218 -1.14 16.55 21.89
CA ASP A 218 -1.10 15.71 23.08
C ASP A 218 -2.09 14.55 23.04
N ALA A 219 -2.96 14.47 22.02
CA ALA A 219 -3.97 13.42 21.91
C ALA A 219 -3.37 11.99 21.87
N VAL A 220 -2.29 11.78 21.12
CA VAL A 220 -1.61 10.47 21.02
C VAL A 220 -0.90 10.08 22.33
N PRO A 221 -0.05 10.93 22.94
CA PRO A 221 0.58 10.59 24.21
C PRO A 221 -0.43 10.42 25.34
N THR A 222 -1.52 11.20 25.36
CA THR A 222 -2.61 11.03 26.35
C THR A 222 -3.27 9.66 26.20
N ALA A 223 -3.68 9.27 24.98
CA ALA A 223 -4.29 7.96 24.74
C ALA A 223 -3.31 6.79 25.02
N GLN A 224 -2.01 7.01 24.79
CA GLN A 224 -0.98 6.02 25.12
C GLN A 224 -0.83 5.87 26.64
N ALA A 225 -0.78 6.97 27.38
CA ALA A 225 -0.71 6.96 28.84
C ALA A 225 -1.95 6.30 29.46
N GLU A 226 -3.14 6.51 28.90
CA GLU A 226 -4.36 5.82 29.32
C GLU A 226 -4.29 4.31 29.08
N LEU A 227 -3.81 3.88 27.91
CA LEU A 227 -3.61 2.46 27.61
C LEU A 227 -2.61 1.83 28.58
N GLU A 228 -1.47 2.47 28.85
CA GLU A 228 -0.48 2.00 29.81
C GLU A 228 -1.06 1.91 31.22
N ARG A 229 -1.85 2.90 31.64
CA ARG A 229 -2.56 2.89 32.92
C ARG A 229 -3.53 1.72 33.03
N THR A 230 -4.33 1.44 32.00
CA THR A 230 -5.28 0.31 31.99
C THR A 230 -4.56 -1.05 31.92
N LEU A 231 -3.44 -1.13 31.21
CA LEU A 231 -2.62 -2.35 31.19
C LEU A 231 -2.02 -2.66 32.56
N ASN A 232 -1.60 -1.63 33.29
CA ASN A 232 -1.01 -1.76 34.63
C ASN A 232 -2.05 -1.88 35.75
N ASP A 233 -3.32 -1.59 35.47
CA ASP A 233 -4.43 -1.78 36.43
C ASP A 233 -4.83 -3.26 36.51
N THR A 234 -3.95 -4.07 37.12
CA THR A 234 -4.14 -5.52 37.31
C THR A 234 -4.63 -5.89 38.70
N GLU A 235 -4.70 -4.94 39.64
CA GLU A 235 -5.00 -5.22 41.05
C GLU A 235 -6.31 -6.02 41.23
N ARG A 236 -7.38 -5.60 40.56
CA ARG A 236 -8.69 -6.28 40.63
C ARG A 236 -8.66 -7.66 39.97
N LEU A 237 -7.90 -7.81 38.88
CA LEU A 237 -7.75 -9.08 38.16
C LEU A 237 -6.94 -10.09 38.99
N GLU A 238 -5.87 -9.64 39.63
CA GLU A 238 -5.03 -10.42 40.53
C GLU A 238 -5.79 -10.85 41.78
N ALA A 239 -6.54 -9.94 42.41
CA ALA A 239 -7.39 -10.25 43.56
C ALA A 239 -8.45 -11.31 43.20
N ALA A 240 -9.13 -11.17 42.05
CA ALA A 240 -10.11 -12.15 41.59
C ALA A 240 -9.48 -13.51 41.27
N ARG A 241 -8.25 -13.52 40.71
CA ARG A 241 -7.48 -14.74 40.46
C ARG A 241 -7.13 -15.45 41.77
N GLN A 242 -6.62 -14.70 42.75
CA GLN A 242 -6.26 -15.24 44.06
C GLN A 242 -7.49 -15.83 44.77
N ALA A 243 -8.61 -15.11 44.80
CA ALA A 243 -9.86 -15.60 45.40
C ALA A 243 -10.36 -16.89 44.74
N ARG A 244 -10.26 -17.00 43.41
CA ARG A 244 -10.57 -18.23 42.67
C ARG A 244 -9.64 -19.38 43.07
N ASP A 245 -8.33 -19.13 43.17
CA ASP A 245 -7.34 -20.16 43.47
C ASP A 245 -7.46 -20.64 44.93
N GLU A 246 -7.74 -19.74 45.88
CA GLU A 246 -8.05 -20.07 47.28
C GLU A 246 -9.33 -20.89 47.41
N ALA A 247 -10.41 -20.49 46.73
CA ALA A 247 -11.68 -21.25 46.74
C ALA A 247 -11.51 -22.63 46.10
N ARG A 248 -10.67 -22.75 45.05
CA ARG A 248 -10.32 -24.02 44.43
C ARG A 248 -9.58 -24.93 45.40
N GLN A 249 -8.60 -24.40 46.13
CA GLN A 249 -7.84 -25.16 47.11
C GLN A 249 -8.74 -25.65 48.25
N HIS A 250 -9.58 -24.78 48.80
CA HIS A 250 -10.56 -25.14 49.83
C HIS A 250 -11.50 -26.27 49.38
N TYR A 251 -12.01 -26.20 48.15
CA TYR A 251 -12.83 -27.27 47.58
C TYR A 251 -12.10 -28.62 47.51
N TYR A 252 -10.83 -28.64 47.10
CA TYR A 252 -10.04 -29.88 47.07
C TYR A 252 -9.73 -30.42 48.46
N ASP A 253 -9.46 -29.54 49.43
CA ASP A 253 -9.17 -29.93 50.81
C ASP A 253 -10.41 -30.54 51.48
N GLU A 254 -11.60 -29.93 51.33
CA GLU A 254 -12.88 -30.49 51.79
C GLU A 254 -13.20 -31.83 51.09
N LYS A 255 -13.00 -31.92 49.76
CA LYS A 255 -13.18 -33.17 49.00
C LYS A 255 -12.23 -34.28 49.46
N LYS A 256 -11.02 -33.94 49.91
CA LYS A 256 -10.04 -34.88 50.45
C LYS A 256 -10.40 -35.32 51.87
N GLN A 257 -10.84 -34.40 52.73
CA GLN A 257 -11.29 -34.70 54.09
C GLN A 257 -12.52 -35.62 54.08
N ALA A 258 -13.51 -35.36 53.22
CA ALA A 258 -14.70 -36.20 53.06
C ALA A 258 -14.37 -37.64 52.57
N LYS A 259 -13.27 -37.80 51.81
CA LYS A 259 -12.80 -39.12 51.34
C LYS A 259 -11.92 -39.87 52.33
N THR A 260 -11.44 -39.22 53.40
CA THR A 260 -10.56 -39.86 54.37
C THR A 260 -11.42 -40.69 55.32
N PRO A 261 -11.37 -42.05 55.27
CA PRO A 261 -12.22 -42.87 56.10
C PRO A 261 -11.87 -42.63 57.58
N LEU A 262 -12.89 -42.47 58.41
CA LEU A 262 -12.79 -42.32 59.86
C LEU A 262 -12.43 -43.68 60.51
N PHE A 263 -11.35 -44.33 60.06
CA PHE A 263 -10.90 -45.64 60.56
C PHE A 263 -9.61 -45.49 61.36
N GLY A 264 -9.78 -45.02 62.59
CA GLY A 264 -8.94 -45.41 63.71
C GLY A 264 -9.68 -46.43 64.58
N LEU A 265 -10.02 -47.61 64.05
CA LEU A 265 -10.35 -48.84 64.79
C LEU A 265 -10.28 -50.09 63.86
N HIS A 266 -9.06 -50.66 63.75
CA HIS A 266 -8.63 -52.09 63.64
C HIS A 266 -9.31 -53.14 62.71
N PRO A 267 -8.66 -54.29 62.45
CA PRO A 267 -7.26 -54.58 62.08
C PRO A 267 -7.19 -55.37 60.75
N HIS A 268 -5.97 -55.78 60.37
CA HIS A 268 -5.61 -56.85 59.40
C HIS A 268 -6.76 -57.65 58.76
N GLY A 269 -6.90 -57.50 57.44
CA GLY A 269 -7.68 -58.40 56.61
C GLY A 269 -7.20 -58.28 55.17
N SER A 270 -6.19 -59.08 54.83
CA SER A 270 -5.78 -59.33 53.45
C SER A 270 -6.95 -59.84 52.64
N HIS A 271 -7.33 -59.16 51.57
CA HIS A 271 -7.83 -59.83 50.38
C HIS A 271 -7.68 -58.93 49.15
N ASP A 272 -6.92 -59.45 48.20
CA ASP A 272 -6.91 -59.04 46.81
C ASP A 272 -8.33 -59.09 46.24
N ASP A 273 -8.75 -58.04 45.52
CA ASP A 273 -9.39 -58.21 44.22
C ASP A 273 -9.51 -56.87 43.47
N ALA A 274 -9.21 -56.99 42.18
CA ALA A 274 -9.24 -55.94 41.17
C ALA A 274 -10.67 -55.59 40.74
N GLY A 275 -10.93 -54.32 40.40
CA GLY A 275 -12.17 -53.96 39.73
C GLY A 275 -12.41 -52.46 39.52
N GLU A 276 -12.39 -52.08 38.25
CA GLU A 276 -13.11 -50.95 37.64
C GLU A 276 -12.68 -49.49 37.89
N ALA A 277 -11.95 -49.02 36.87
CA ALA A 277 -11.86 -47.62 36.48
C ALA A 277 -13.22 -47.06 36.05
N GLY A 278 -13.69 -46.04 36.76
CA GLY A 278 -14.78 -45.15 36.36
C GLY A 278 -14.23 -43.78 36.01
N ALA A 279 -14.29 -43.44 34.73
CA ALA A 279 -13.96 -42.15 34.15
C ALA A 279 -15.04 -41.10 34.47
N GLU A 280 -14.64 -39.89 34.89
CA GLU A 280 -15.20 -38.58 34.53
C GLU A 280 -14.80 -37.51 35.55
N GLU A 281 -13.68 -36.82 35.29
CA GLU A 281 -13.58 -35.37 35.46
C GLU A 281 -12.30 -34.95 34.73
N ALA A 282 -12.47 -34.28 33.59
CA ALA A 282 -11.39 -33.80 32.75
C ALA A 282 -10.48 -32.88 33.57
N ALA A 283 -9.27 -33.37 33.86
CA ALA A 283 -8.17 -32.53 34.28
C ALA A 283 -7.88 -31.52 33.16
N GLU A 284 -8.17 -30.25 33.40
CA GLU A 284 -7.67 -29.20 32.53
C GLU A 284 -6.13 -29.19 32.57
N PRO A 285 -5.46 -29.01 31.44
CA PRO A 285 -4.01 -29.10 31.35
C PRO A 285 -3.35 -27.96 32.14
N PHE A 286 -2.43 -28.33 33.02
CA PHE A 286 -1.48 -27.43 33.66
C PHE A 286 -0.71 -26.65 32.60
N GLY A 287 -0.95 -25.33 32.52
CA GLY A 287 -0.12 -24.39 31.77
C GLY A 287 1.06 -23.98 32.64
N GLU A 288 2.22 -24.53 32.31
CA GLU A 288 3.51 -24.33 32.95
C GLU A 288 4.01 -22.88 32.81
N ALA A 289 4.71 -22.45 33.86
CA ALA A 289 5.21 -21.11 34.08
C ALA A 289 6.23 -20.65 33.02
N ALA A 290 6.17 -19.37 32.70
CA ALA A 290 7.26 -18.64 32.10
C ALA A 290 8.46 -18.61 33.07
N ALA A 291 9.61 -19.12 32.63
CA ALA A 291 10.90 -18.84 33.24
C ALA A 291 11.63 -17.80 32.37
N PHE A 292 11.91 -16.67 33.00
CA PHE A 292 12.78 -15.60 32.53
C PHE A 292 14.18 -15.86 33.08
N GLU A 293 15.18 -16.00 32.22
CA GLU A 293 16.62 -15.78 32.47
C GLU A 293 17.21 -15.68 31.05
N GLY A 294 17.89 -14.62 30.64
CA GLY A 294 19.11 -14.09 31.22
C GLY A 294 20.16 -14.14 30.10
N GLU A 295 20.67 -12.97 29.74
CA GLU A 295 21.53 -12.67 28.59
C GLU A 295 22.90 -13.41 28.62
N GLN A 296 23.43 -13.77 27.44
CA GLN A 296 24.79 -13.43 26.96
C GLN A 296 25.62 -14.57 26.27
N GLU A 297 26.08 -14.19 25.06
CA GLU A 297 27.28 -14.59 24.29
C GLU A 297 27.42 -15.92 23.49
N ARG A 298 27.75 -15.68 22.21
CA ARG A 298 28.23 -16.54 21.11
C ARG A 298 29.52 -17.31 21.47
N PRO A 299 29.84 -18.47 20.84
CA PRO A 299 30.04 -18.57 19.38
C PRO A 299 29.61 -19.88 18.68
N ALA A 300 29.60 -19.81 17.35
CA ALA A 300 29.41 -20.92 16.38
C ALA A 300 30.53 -22.00 16.52
N PRO A 301 30.42 -23.24 15.98
CA PRO A 301 29.85 -23.57 14.67
C PRO A 301 29.21 -24.98 14.45
N GLN A 302 28.74 -25.16 13.20
CA GLN A 302 28.59 -26.41 12.42
C GLN A 302 27.40 -27.36 12.65
N ALA A 303 26.53 -27.32 11.63
CA ALA A 303 25.88 -28.41 10.90
C ALA A 303 25.89 -29.82 11.51
N GLU A 304 24.68 -30.35 11.76
CA GLU A 304 24.37 -31.74 11.40
C GLU A 304 22.87 -31.92 11.12
N ALA A 305 22.62 -32.75 10.12
CA ALA A 305 21.31 -33.06 9.57
C ALA A 305 20.56 -34.06 10.47
N GLY A 306 19.29 -33.79 10.77
CA GLY A 306 18.39 -34.70 11.45
C GLY A 306 17.03 -34.69 10.78
N ALA A 307 16.75 -35.73 10.00
CA ALA A 307 15.52 -35.91 9.26
C ALA A 307 14.35 -36.37 10.16
N ALA A 308 13.15 -36.00 9.68
CA ALA A 308 11.89 -36.74 9.80
C ALA A 308 11.14 -36.74 11.14
N GLN A 309 10.11 -35.88 11.24
CA GLN A 309 8.71 -36.31 11.46
C GLN A 309 7.71 -35.15 11.38
N ARG A 310 6.48 -35.46 10.94
CA ARG A 310 5.25 -34.62 10.83
C ARG A 310 5.09 -33.72 9.60
N GLY A 311 5.10 -34.33 8.42
CA GLY A 311 4.48 -33.77 7.22
C GLY A 311 3.03 -34.25 7.05
N ARG A 312 2.03 -33.49 7.48
CA ARG A 312 0.64 -33.55 6.96
C ARG A 312 -0.25 -32.43 7.55
N SER A 313 -0.09 -31.21 7.04
CA SER A 313 -1.16 -30.18 6.96
C SER A 313 -0.63 -28.82 6.45
N PHE A 314 0.66 -28.54 6.62
CA PHE A 314 1.25 -27.24 6.28
C PHE A 314 1.26 -26.89 4.78
N SER A 315 1.31 -27.90 3.90
CA SER A 315 1.32 -27.67 2.44
C SER A 315 0.10 -26.87 1.97
N GLY A 316 -1.11 -27.24 2.42
CA GLY A 316 -2.34 -26.60 1.94
C GLY A 316 -2.50 -25.13 2.35
N ILE A 317 -1.98 -24.76 3.53
CA ILE A 317 -2.00 -23.38 4.01
C ILE A 317 -0.97 -22.53 3.26
N LEU A 318 0.22 -23.10 3.01
CA LEU A 318 1.29 -22.43 2.29
C LEU A 318 0.89 -22.08 0.84
N TRP A 319 0.23 -22.99 0.13
CA TRP A 319 -0.27 -22.72 -1.23
C TRP A 319 -1.39 -21.67 -1.27
N LYS A 320 -2.22 -21.56 -0.21
CA LYS A 320 -3.24 -20.52 -0.11
C LYS A 320 -2.62 -19.14 0.13
N ILE A 321 -1.65 -19.05 1.04
CA ILE A 321 -0.92 -17.81 1.32
C ILE A 321 -0.17 -17.35 0.07
N LEU A 322 0.52 -18.27 -0.62
CA LEU A 322 1.22 -17.98 -1.87
C LEU A 322 0.27 -17.53 -2.98
N GLY A 323 -0.90 -18.16 -3.12
CA GLY A 323 -1.92 -17.78 -4.09
C GLY A 323 -2.47 -16.37 -3.85
N VAL A 324 -2.75 -16.00 -2.59
CA VAL A 324 -3.22 -14.67 -2.20
C VAL A 324 -2.15 -13.61 -2.45
N ALA A 325 -0.89 -13.89 -2.12
CA ALA A 325 0.23 -12.98 -2.37
C ALA A 325 0.41 -12.67 -3.87
N VAL A 326 0.32 -13.70 -4.72
CA VAL A 326 0.43 -13.53 -6.18
C VAL A 326 -0.74 -12.72 -6.75
N ILE A 327 -1.96 -12.90 -6.22
CA ILE A 327 -3.13 -12.10 -6.63
C ILE A 327 -2.98 -10.63 -6.19
N ALA A 328 -2.54 -10.39 -4.96
CA ALA A 328 -2.29 -9.04 -4.45
C ALA A 328 -1.25 -8.30 -5.30
N LEU A 329 -0.17 -8.99 -5.70
CA LEU A 329 0.85 -8.44 -6.60
C LEU A 329 0.28 -8.09 -7.98
N GLY A 330 -0.59 -8.93 -8.53
CA GLY A 330 -1.29 -8.67 -9.79
C GLY A 330 -2.22 -7.46 -9.73
N ILE A 331 -2.98 -7.32 -8.63
CA ILE A 331 -3.86 -6.15 -8.39
C ILE A 331 -3.05 -4.87 -8.22
N PHE A 332 -1.92 -4.93 -7.51
CA PHE A 332 -1.01 -3.79 -7.34
C PHE A 332 -0.48 -3.30 -8.69
N PHE A 333 -0.09 -4.20 -9.57
CA PHE A 333 0.32 -3.86 -10.94
C PHE A 333 -0.81 -3.21 -11.75
N LEU A 334 -2.04 -3.73 -11.66
CA LEU A 334 -3.22 -3.16 -12.35
C LEU A 334 -3.61 -1.78 -11.81
N LEU A 335 -3.51 -1.55 -10.49
CA LEU A 335 -3.75 -0.24 -9.89
C LEU A 335 -2.65 0.76 -10.25
N GLY A 336 -1.39 0.30 -10.37
CA GLY A 336 -0.31 1.10 -10.93
C GLY A 336 -0.57 1.60 -12.35
N MET A 337 -1.31 0.83 -13.18
CA MET A 337 -1.72 1.27 -14.52
C MET A 337 -2.68 2.46 -14.49
N LEU A 338 -3.58 2.54 -13.50
CA LEU A 338 -4.49 3.67 -13.35
C LEU A 338 -3.71 4.96 -13.00
N GLY A 339 -2.61 4.85 -12.27
CA GLY A 339 -1.70 5.97 -12.01
C GLY A 339 -0.89 6.39 -13.25
N GLY A 340 -0.38 5.41 -14.01
CA GLY A 340 0.48 5.66 -15.18
C GLY A 340 -0.24 6.19 -16.43
N MET A 341 -1.57 6.03 -16.55
CA MET A 341 -2.36 6.61 -17.64
C MET A 341 -2.36 8.15 -17.63
N LEU A 342 -2.04 8.79 -16.50
CA LEU A 342 -1.96 10.25 -16.40
C LEU A 342 -0.62 10.82 -16.89
N ASP A 343 0.44 10.00 -16.99
CA ASP A 343 1.81 10.45 -17.29
C ASP A 343 2.30 10.09 -18.71
N GLY A 344 1.40 9.71 -19.63
CA GLY A 344 1.73 9.59 -21.05
C GLY A 344 2.59 8.39 -21.44
N TYR A 345 2.60 7.31 -20.65
CA TYR A 345 3.24 6.05 -21.06
C TYR A 345 2.56 5.47 -22.31
N GLY A 346 3.36 5.10 -23.32
CA GLY A 346 2.87 4.57 -24.58
C GLY A 346 2.03 3.30 -24.43
N ILE A 347 1.02 3.13 -25.30
CA ILE A 347 0.04 2.02 -25.32
C ILE A 347 0.72 0.63 -25.23
N ALA A 348 1.95 0.49 -25.74
CA ALA A 348 2.74 -0.74 -25.66
C ALA A 348 3.10 -1.17 -24.22
N PHE A 349 3.38 -0.20 -23.33
CA PHE A 349 3.66 -0.47 -21.92
C PHE A 349 2.39 -0.95 -21.20
N VAL A 350 1.25 -0.31 -21.50
CA VAL A 350 -0.07 -0.71 -20.98
C VAL A 350 -0.43 -2.13 -21.41
N LEU A 351 -0.21 -2.50 -22.68
CA LEU A 351 -0.48 -3.86 -23.14
C LEU A 351 0.43 -4.90 -22.46
N THR A 352 1.71 -4.59 -22.26
CA THR A 352 2.67 -5.49 -21.61
C THR A 352 2.30 -5.75 -20.15
N CYS A 353 1.93 -4.71 -19.42
CA CYS A 353 1.50 -4.82 -18.02
C CYS A 353 0.14 -5.52 -17.88
N LEU A 354 -0.80 -5.38 -18.83
CA LEU A 354 -2.06 -6.14 -18.86
C LEU A 354 -1.81 -7.65 -19.03
N VAL A 355 -0.92 -8.03 -19.94
CA VAL A 355 -0.56 -9.43 -20.19
C VAL A 355 0.12 -10.05 -18.97
N LEU A 356 1.06 -9.33 -18.35
CA LEU A 356 1.78 -9.79 -17.16
C LEU A 356 0.86 -9.86 -15.92
N GLY A 357 0.08 -8.80 -15.66
CA GLY A 357 -0.86 -8.74 -14.54
C GLY A 357 -1.96 -9.79 -14.65
N GLY A 358 -2.57 -9.95 -15.83
CA GLY A 358 -3.56 -11.00 -16.09
C GLY A 358 -2.97 -12.40 -15.95
N GLY A 359 -1.73 -12.60 -16.42
CA GLY A 359 -1.00 -13.86 -16.27
C GLY A 359 -0.75 -14.24 -14.81
N LEU A 360 -0.36 -13.28 -13.96
CA LEU A 360 -0.13 -13.50 -12.52
C LEU A 360 -1.43 -13.83 -11.79
N VAL A 361 -2.52 -13.11 -12.05
CA VAL A 361 -3.83 -13.39 -11.45
C VAL A 361 -4.32 -14.80 -11.85
N TYR A 362 -4.20 -15.17 -13.13
CA TYR A 362 -4.55 -16.50 -13.60
C TYR A 362 -3.68 -17.60 -12.94
N LEU A 363 -2.37 -17.35 -12.77
CA LEU A 363 -1.46 -18.26 -12.09
C LEU A 363 -1.85 -18.45 -10.62
N GLY A 364 -2.18 -17.36 -9.90
CA GLY A 364 -2.66 -17.42 -8.51
C GLY A 364 -3.94 -18.26 -8.35
N ILE A 365 -4.92 -18.08 -9.25
CA ILE A 365 -6.14 -18.89 -9.28
C ILE A 365 -5.83 -20.37 -9.55
N ARG A 366 -4.91 -20.65 -10.47
CA ARG A 366 -4.49 -22.03 -10.80
C ARG A 366 -3.76 -22.72 -9.64
N LEU A 367 -2.94 -21.98 -8.90
CA LEU A 367 -2.24 -22.46 -7.70
C LEU A 367 -3.23 -22.80 -6.58
N MET A 368 -4.25 -21.97 -6.37
CA MET A 368 -5.32 -22.26 -5.41
C MET A 368 -6.18 -23.47 -5.81
N ARG A 369 -6.35 -23.75 -7.11
CA ARG A 369 -7.03 -24.97 -7.58
C ARG A 369 -6.18 -26.22 -7.40
N ARG A 370 -4.85 -26.15 -7.58
CA ARG A 370 -3.95 -27.30 -7.33
C ARG A 370 -3.90 -27.69 -5.85
N GLY A 371 -4.04 -26.73 -4.93
CA GLY A 371 -4.17 -27.02 -3.49
C GLY A 371 -5.47 -27.76 -3.09
N LYS A 372 -6.43 -27.95 -4.00
CA LYS A 372 -7.66 -28.73 -3.78
C LYS A 372 -7.58 -30.16 -4.35
N ALA A 373 -6.54 -30.50 -5.12
CA ALA A 373 -6.31 -31.88 -5.49
C ALA A 373 -5.80 -32.63 -4.25
N LYS A 374 -6.67 -33.44 -3.63
CA LYS A 374 -6.25 -34.41 -2.62
C LYS A 374 -5.15 -35.30 -3.21
N PRO A 375 -4.11 -35.66 -2.44
CA PRO A 375 -3.20 -36.73 -2.84
C PRO A 375 -3.94 -38.06 -3.00
#